data_AF-A0A061F3Y3-F1
#
_entry.id   AF-A0A061F3Y3-F1
#
_cell.length_a   1.000
_cell.length_b   1.000
_cell.length_c   1.000
_cell.angle_alpha   90.00
_cell.angle_beta   90.00
_cell.angle_gamma   90.00
#
_symmetry.space_group_name_H-M   'P 1'
#
loop_
_entity.id
_entity.type
_entity.pdbx_description
1 polymer ?
#
loop_
_entity_poly.entity_id
_entity_poly.type
_entity_poly.pdbx_seq_one_letter_code
_entity_poly.pdbx_strand_id
1 'polypeptide(L)'
;MSSIILRSRIISSSCSSNIINRRVFSSGVVSSSSSNPSKETIISSQSILSDQSPPPPPPPAPEASPQVSGRKGWSFLKYGLTAAVTGAIGYACYLSYKCSYEEVNEKAKALRAAASYTPSEDASAVDKYRGLLYSAAMTVPAKALESYLDLRRLVEEHVLEFTEPTSDKLLPDLHPAEQHVFTLVLDLNETLLYTDWKRERGWRTFKRPGVDSFLEHLAKFYEIIVYSDQMNMYVDPVCERLDPNHYIRFRLSRAATKYQDGKHYRDLSKLNRDPAKILYVSAHAFDSSLQPENCVPIKPYKLETDDTALLDLIPFLEYVARNSPADIRQVLQSYERKDIAKEFLERSKDYQRRMQEQRQQGRFWRRFVMLSWNLIDHHSMRVSLTLSCY
;
A
#
# COMPACT_ATOMS: atom_id res chain seq x y z
N MET A 1 -26.47 4.03 33.58
CA MET A 1 -25.22 3.51 34.19
C MET A 1 -24.21 3.35 33.07
N SER A 2 -23.33 4.33 32.94
CA SER A 2 -22.39 4.47 31.83
C SER A 2 -20.98 4.19 32.35
N SER A 3 -20.31 3.16 31.83
CA SER A 3 -18.94 2.82 32.18
C SER A 3 -17.99 3.34 31.10
N ILE A 4 -17.39 4.49 31.40
CA ILE A 4 -16.27 5.11 30.68
C ILE A 4 -14.99 4.39 31.11
N ILE A 5 -14.29 3.76 30.16
CA ILE A 5 -12.94 3.21 30.41
C ILE A 5 -11.92 4.31 30.08
N LEU A 6 -11.44 4.98 31.12
CA LEU A 6 -10.31 5.89 31.09
C LEU A 6 -9.01 5.05 31.01
N ARG A 7 -8.23 5.17 29.92
CA ARG A 7 -6.84 4.68 29.91
C ARG A 7 -5.90 5.82 30.32
N SER A 8 -5.32 5.69 31.49
CA SER A 8 -4.33 6.61 32.08
C SER A 8 -2.99 6.56 31.33
N ARG A 9 -2.49 7.73 30.93
CA ARG A 9 -1.12 7.95 30.45
C ARG A 9 -0.16 7.97 31.65
N ILE A 10 0.84 7.09 31.67
CA ILE A 10 2.00 7.22 32.53
C ILE A 10 3.14 7.74 31.67
N ILE A 11 3.60 8.94 32.01
CA ILE A 11 4.78 9.61 31.44
C ILE A 11 5.97 9.14 32.27
N SER A 12 6.91 8.43 31.66
CA SER A 12 8.25 8.24 32.23
C SER A 12 9.29 8.91 31.32
N SER A 13 9.73 10.07 31.78
CA SER A 13 10.87 10.83 31.29
C SER A 13 12.18 10.15 31.71
N SER A 14 12.98 9.69 30.75
CA SER A 14 14.43 9.90 30.67
C SER A 14 15.04 8.86 29.73
N CYS A 15 15.60 9.30 28.61
CA CYS A 15 16.78 8.70 27.99
C CYS A 15 17.29 9.71 26.95
N SER A 16 18.27 10.49 27.38
CA SER A 16 19.11 11.30 26.51
C SER A 16 20.11 10.37 25.84
N SER A 17 20.09 10.30 24.51
CA SER A 17 21.14 9.62 23.74
C SER A 17 21.56 10.52 22.58
N ASN A 18 22.74 11.13 22.77
CA ASN A 18 23.51 11.86 21.78
C ASN A 18 23.76 10.99 20.55
N ILE A 19 23.18 11.37 19.42
CA ILE A 19 23.47 10.79 18.10
C ILE A 19 24.66 11.54 17.51
N ILE A 20 25.85 10.94 17.60
CA ILE A 20 27.05 11.37 16.88
C ILE A 20 26.99 10.80 15.47
N ASN A 21 26.70 11.68 14.51
CA ASN A 21 26.82 11.40 13.08
C ASN A 21 28.30 11.17 12.70
N ARG A 22 28.62 9.97 12.19
CA ARG A 22 29.82 9.73 11.38
C ARG A 22 29.42 9.03 10.08
N ARG A 23 29.28 9.81 9.00
CA ARG A 23 29.49 9.34 7.63
C ARG A 23 30.78 9.98 7.11
N VAL A 24 31.72 9.13 6.73
CA VAL A 24 32.90 9.43 5.94
C VAL A 24 32.58 9.00 4.52
N PHE A 25 32.74 9.88 3.53
CA PHE A 25 33.40 9.60 2.25
C PHE A 25 33.70 10.93 1.53
N SER A 26 35.00 11.08 1.19
CA SER A 26 35.68 11.91 0.19
C SER A 26 34.85 12.34 -1.04
N SER A 27 35.19 13.36 -1.83
CA SER A 27 36.29 14.34 -1.87
C SER A 27 36.02 15.31 -3.02
N GLY A 28 36.50 16.55 -2.88
CA GLY A 28 37.13 17.29 -3.98
C GLY A 28 36.28 18.30 -4.74
N VAL A 29 36.46 19.59 -4.44
CA VAL A 29 36.72 20.64 -5.44
C VAL A 29 37.62 21.69 -4.79
N VAL A 30 38.75 21.97 -5.45
CA VAL A 30 39.70 23.05 -5.14
C VAL A 30 39.26 24.29 -5.93
N SER A 31 39.21 25.46 -5.27
CA SER A 31 39.19 26.76 -5.93
C SER A 31 40.54 27.43 -5.72
N SER A 32 41.16 27.84 -6.83
CA SER A 32 42.46 28.50 -6.92
C SER A 32 42.30 30.03 -7.08
N SER A 33 43.06 30.81 -6.33
CA SER A 33 43.56 32.15 -6.72
C SER A 33 44.66 32.55 -5.71
N SER A 34 45.93 32.53 -6.13
CA SER A 34 46.83 33.71 -6.28
C SER A 34 46.71 34.76 -5.15
N SER A 35 47.77 35.25 -4.49
CA SER A 35 49.10 35.66 -4.95
C SER A 35 50.10 35.83 -3.77
N ASN A 36 51.39 35.65 -4.07
CA ASN A 36 52.60 35.83 -3.23
C ASN A 36 52.84 37.32 -2.78
N PRO A 37 54.00 37.70 -2.17
CA PRO A 37 54.59 37.32 -0.86
C PRO A 37 55.19 38.56 -0.10
N SER A 38 55.77 38.40 1.10
CA SER A 38 56.94 39.22 1.51
C SER A 38 57.71 38.72 2.75
N LYS A 39 59.00 38.45 2.50
CA LYS A 39 60.23 38.81 3.26
C LYS A 39 60.52 38.25 4.67
N GLU A 40 61.36 37.22 4.65
CA GLU A 40 62.66 37.03 5.33
C GLU A 40 62.98 37.72 6.67
N THR A 41 63.48 36.91 7.60
CA THR A 41 64.61 37.28 8.47
C THR A 41 65.52 36.06 8.59
N ILE A 42 66.78 36.22 8.16
CA ILE A 42 67.88 35.28 8.30
C ILE A 42 68.84 35.83 9.35
N ILE A 43 69.35 34.94 10.22
CA ILE A 43 70.74 34.73 10.68
C ILE A 43 70.60 33.84 11.93
N SER A 44 71.44 32.85 12.26
CA SER A 44 72.42 31.99 11.61
C SER A 44 73.13 31.31 12.80
N SER A 45 73.27 29.99 12.82
CA SER A 45 74.51 29.36 13.30
C SER A 45 74.62 27.97 12.70
N GLN A 46 75.63 27.82 11.86
CA GLN A 46 76.07 26.56 11.32
C GLN A 46 76.78 25.74 12.42
N SER A 47 76.64 24.43 12.37
CA SER A 47 77.79 23.55 12.58
C SER A 47 77.74 22.43 11.55
N ILE A 48 78.87 22.32 10.86
CA ILE A 48 79.19 21.39 9.78
C ILE A 48 79.76 20.12 10.42
N LEU A 49 79.32 18.94 9.95
CA LEU A 49 80.24 17.85 9.58
C LEU A 49 79.51 16.79 8.75
N SER A 50 80.04 16.62 7.54
CA SER A 50 79.76 15.61 6.52
C SER A 50 80.04 14.18 7.02
N ASP A 51 79.33 13.17 6.52
CA ASP A 51 79.88 12.20 5.55
C ASP A 51 78.78 11.25 5.01
N GLN A 52 79.01 10.68 3.83
CA GLN A 52 78.01 9.99 3.00
C GLN A 52 78.28 8.47 2.86
N SER A 53 77.20 7.64 2.88
CA SER A 53 77.05 6.25 2.36
C SER A 53 77.48 5.06 3.28
N PRO A 54 77.01 3.77 3.13
CA PRO A 54 76.13 3.13 2.11
C PRO A 54 75.02 2.18 2.75
N PRO A 55 74.33 1.23 2.03
CA PRO A 55 73.02 0.66 2.40
C PRO A 55 73.08 -0.51 3.43
N PRO A 56 71.93 -0.92 4.02
CA PRO A 56 71.90 -1.91 5.10
C PRO A 56 72.09 -3.38 4.65
N PRO A 57 72.64 -4.26 5.51
CA PRO A 57 72.91 -5.69 5.22
C PRO A 57 71.67 -6.61 5.42
N PRO A 58 71.71 -7.86 4.91
CA PRO A 58 70.58 -8.81 4.88
C PRO A 58 70.26 -9.45 6.26
N PRO A 59 69.10 -10.13 6.41
CA PRO A 59 68.58 -10.49 7.73
C PRO A 59 69.25 -11.74 8.33
N PRO A 60 69.35 -11.85 9.67
CA PRO A 60 69.75 -13.08 10.33
C PRO A 60 68.57 -14.05 10.52
N ALA A 61 68.86 -15.36 10.48
CA ALA A 61 67.96 -16.46 10.80
C ALA A 61 68.18 -16.93 12.27
N PRO A 62 67.33 -17.83 12.83
CA PRO A 62 66.48 -17.57 13.98
C PRO A 62 67.08 -18.02 15.32
N GLU A 63 66.95 -17.18 16.37
CA GLU A 63 67.15 -17.61 17.76
C GLU A 63 65.82 -17.99 18.42
N ALA A 64 65.77 -19.23 18.90
CA ALA A 64 64.69 -19.77 19.71
C ALA A 64 64.73 -19.17 21.12
N SER A 65 63.57 -18.72 21.62
CA SER A 65 63.35 -18.43 23.04
C SER A 65 61.84 -18.56 23.36
N PRO A 66 61.41 -18.66 24.64
CA PRO A 66 61.02 -19.93 25.25
C PRO A 66 59.51 -20.15 25.25
N GLN A 67 59.10 -21.42 25.37
CA GLN A 67 57.72 -21.78 25.68
C GLN A 67 57.28 -21.17 27.03
N VAL A 68 56.44 -20.14 26.97
CA VAL A 68 55.56 -19.76 28.10
C VAL A 68 54.20 -20.41 27.86
N SER A 69 54.03 -21.57 28.45
CA SER A 69 52.77 -22.29 28.60
C SER A 69 51.85 -21.51 29.55
N GLY A 70 50.91 -20.75 29.00
CA GLY A 70 49.87 -20.14 29.86
C GLY A 70 49.09 -19.00 29.25
N ARG A 71 48.46 -19.18 28.08
CA ARG A 71 47.40 -18.26 27.57
C ARG A 71 46.61 -18.75 26.34
N LYS A 72 46.69 -20.03 25.95
CA LYS A 72 46.02 -20.57 24.74
C LYS A 72 44.61 -21.11 24.99
N GLY A 73 44.21 -21.43 26.22
CA GLY A 73 42.88 -21.98 26.50
C GLY A 73 41.73 -20.97 26.28
N TRP A 74 41.96 -19.70 26.61
CA TRP A 74 40.94 -18.66 26.48
C TRP A 74 40.70 -18.27 25.01
N SER A 75 41.68 -18.39 24.12
CA SER A 75 41.47 -18.12 22.69
C SER A 75 40.55 -19.16 22.05
N PHE A 76 40.74 -20.46 22.31
CA PHE A 76 39.84 -21.51 21.79
C PHE A 76 38.44 -21.43 22.37
N LEU A 77 38.30 -21.11 23.66
CA LEU A 77 36.99 -20.88 24.29
C LEU A 77 36.27 -19.68 23.67
N LYS A 78 37.01 -18.61 23.34
CA LYS A 78 36.46 -17.43 22.63
C LYS A 78 35.96 -17.80 21.23
N TYR A 79 36.77 -18.52 20.44
CA TYR A 79 36.37 -18.95 19.09
C TYR A 79 35.16 -19.90 19.12
N GLY A 80 35.13 -20.84 20.08
CA GLY A 80 34.00 -21.72 20.30
C GLY A 80 32.72 -20.97 20.68
N LEU A 81 32.82 -20.00 21.58
CA LEU A 81 31.69 -19.13 21.95
C LEU A 81 31.19 -18.32 20.76
N THR A 82 32.09 -17.71 19.98
CA THR A 82 31.70 -16.93 18.79
C THR A 82 31.05 -17.80 17.71
N ALA A 83 31.55 -19.02 17.49
CA ALA A 83 30.98 -19.95 16.53
C ALA A 83 29.59 -20.45 16.96
N ALA A 84 29.42 -20.75 18.26
CA ALA A 84 28.13 -21.14 18.82
C ALA A 84 27.09 -20.02 18.72
N VAL A 85 27.47 -18.78 19.04
CA VAL A 85 26.59 -17.60 18.91
C VAL A 85 26.22 -17.38 17.44
N THR A 86 27.19 -17.43 16.52
CA THR A 86 26.95 -17.22 15.08
C THR A 86 26.06 -18.33 14.51
N GLY A 87 26.30 -19.59 14.89
CA GLY A 87 25.48 -20.73 14.49
C GLY A 87 24.05 -20.64 15.03
N ALA A 88 23.88 -20.24 16.29
CA ALA A 88 22.56 -20.04 16.89
C ALA A 88 21.79 -18.90 16.21
N ILE A 89 22.45 -17.78 15.90
CA ILE A 89 21.85 -16.67 15.15
C ILE A 89 21.46 -17.14 13.74
N GLY A 90 22.36 -17.83 13.02
CA GLY A 90 22.08 -18.36 11.70
C GLY A 90 20.90 -19.33 11.67
N TYR A 91 20.82 -20.22 12.67
CA TYR A 91 19.72 -21.17 12.81
C TYR A 91 18.41 -20.48 13.17
N ALA A 92 18.42 -19.49 14.07
CA ALA A 92 17.24 -18.68 14.39
C ALA A 92 16.74 -17.88 13.18
N CYS A 93 17.64 -17.31 12.37
CA CYS A 93 17.30 -16.65 11.11
C CYS A 93 16.66 -17.63 10.12
N TYR A 94 17.22 -18.84 9.98
CA TYR A 94 16.67 -19.87 9.11
C TYR A 94 15.27 -20.33 9.55
N LEU A 95 15.07 -20.56 10.85
CA LEU A 95 13.77 -20.92 11.41
C LEU A 95 12.75 -19.79 11.23
N SER A 96 13.16 -18.53 11.40
CA SER A 96 12.28 -17.37 11.19
C SER A 96 11.80 -17.28 9.73
N TYR A 97 12.67 -17.62 8.78
CA TYR A 97 12.34 -17.65 7.35
C TYR A 97 11.43 -18.82 6.96
N LYS A 98 11.62 -19.99 7.56
CA LYS A 98 10.91 -21.22 7.20
C LYS A 98 9.62 -21.48 7.97
N CYS A 99 9.53 -21.03 9.22
CA CYS A 99 8.42 -21.33 10.12
C CYS A 99 7.50 -20.12 10.32
N SER A 100 6.20 -20.36 10.23
CA SER A 100 5.19 -19.36 10.57
C SER A 100 5.20 -19.08 12.09
N TYR A 101 4.87 -17.85 12.48
CA TYR A 101 4.79 -17.47 13.89
C TYR A 101 3.86 -18.38 14.68
N GLU A 102 2.67 -18.68 14.12
CA GLU A 102 1.67 -19.55 14.75
C GLU A 102 2.20 -20.95 15.04
N GLU A 103 2.93 -21.56 14.10
CA GLU A 103 3.50 -22.89 14.30
C GLU A 103 4.55 -22.90 15.42
N VAL A 104 5.38 -21.85 15.49
CA VAL A 104 6.40 -21.71 16.55
C VAL A 104 5.73 -21.44 17.90
N ASN A 105 4.68 -20.64 17.93
CA ASN A 105 3.94 -20.31 19.16
C ASN A 105 3.23 -21.55 19.75
N GLU A 106 2.64 -22.40 18.91
CA GLU A 106 2.05 -23.67 19.36
C GLU A 106 3.10 -24.63 19.93
N LYS A 107 4.26 -24.76 19.25
CA LYS A 107 5.38 -25.56 19.78
C LYS A 107 5.93 -24.99 21.09
N ALA A 108 5.97 -23.67 21.22
CA ALA A 108 6.37 -23.00 22.46
C ALA A 108 5.39 -23.28 23.60
N LYS A 109 4.09 -23.37 23.33
CA LYS A 109 3.07 -23.72 24.33
C LYS A 109 3.29 -25.11 24.92
N ALA A 110 3.66 -26.10 24.11
CA ALA A 110 4.03 -27.43 24.59
C ALA A 110 5.29 -27.40 25.47
N LEU A 111 6.29 -26.61 25.10
CA LEU A 111 7.53 -26.44 25.87
C LEU A 111 7.29 -25.72 27.21
N ARG A 112 6.40 -24.73 27.23
CA ARG A 112 5.94 -24.07 28.47
C ARG A 112 5.28 -25.09 29.40
N ALA A 113 4.37 -25.92 28.87
CA ALA A 113 3.70 -26.95 29.63
C ALA A 113 4.69 -27.99 30.22
N ALA A 114 5.73 -28.35 29.45
CA ALA A 114 6.81 -29.22 29.93
C ALA A 114 7.68 -28.58 31.02
N ALA A 115 7.97 -27.27 30.90
CA ALA A 115 8.74 -26.53 31.90
C ALA A 115 7.94 -26.28 33.20
N SER A 116 6.62 -26.14 33.13
CA SER A 116 5.73 -25.94 34.29
C SER A 116 5.19 -27.24 34.89
N TYR A 117 5.84 -28.38 34.64
CA TYR A 117 5.39 -29.68 35.15
C TYR A 117 5.33 -29.68 36.69
N THR A 118 4.18 -30.08 37.22
CA THR A 118 3.95 -30.34 38.65
C THR A 118 3.63 -31.81 38.84
N PRO A 119 4.33 -32.53 39.73
CA PRO A 119 4.07 -33.95 39.96
C PRO A 119 2.72 -34.17 40.63
N SER A 120 1.95 -35.19 40.20
CA SER A 120 0.73 -35.62 40.87
C SER A 120 1.05 -36.37 42.17
N GLU A 121 0.17 -36.26 43.17
CA GLU A 121 0.41 -36.87 44.49
C GLU A 121 0.51 -38.40 44.41
N ASP A 122 -0.18 -39.04 43.46
CA ASP A 122 -0.26 -40.50 43.29
C ASP A 122 0.91 -41.14 42.49
N ALA A 123 1.84 -40.36 41.95
CA ALA A 123 2.92 -40.89 41.10
C ALA A 123 4.08 -41.53 41.89
N SER A 124 4.73 -42.55 41.29
CA SER A 124 5.94 -43.19 41.82
C SER A 124 7.08 -42.19 42.02
N ALA A 125 7.86 -42.35 43.08
CA ALA A 125 8.95 -41.43 43.43
C ALA A 125 9.99 -41.27 42.30
N VAL A 126 10.23 -42.33 41.52
CA VAL A 126 11.14 -42.31 40.37
C VAL A 126 10.59 -41.43 39.24
N ASP A 127 9.28 -41.52 38.98
CA ASP A 127 8.62 -40.73 37.94
C ASP A 127 8.54 -39.25 38.33
N LYS A 128 8.31 -38.97 39.62
CA LYS A 128 8.40 -37.61 40.18
C LYS A 128 9.80 -37.01 39.97
N TYR A 129 10.86 -37.76 40.26
CA TYR A 129 12.23 -37.30 40.06
C TYR A 129 12.56 -37.07 38.57
N ARG A 130 12.15 -38.00 37.69
CA ARG A 130 12.33 -37.86 36.23
C ARG A 130 11.59 -36.64 35.69
N GLY A 131 10.35 -36.41 36.12
CA GLY A 131 9.55 -35.26 35.72
C GLY A 131 10.16 -33.92 36.17
N LEU A 132 10.68 -33.85 37.39
CA LEU A 132 11.38 -32.66 37.90
C LEU A 132 12.71 -32.39 37.20
N LEU A 133 13.48 -33.44 36.90
CA LEU A 133 14.74 -33.29 36.16
C LEU A 133 14.47 -32.80 34.73
N TYR A 134 13.45 -33.36 34.08
CA TYR A 134 13.01 -32.94 32.76
C TYR A 134 12.50 -31.49 32.77
N SER A 135 11.66 -31.10 33.73
CA SER A 135 11.14 -29.73 33.82
C SER A 135 12.25 -28.69 34.04
N ALA A 136 13.23 -29.01 34.91
CA ALA A 136 14.41 -28.18 35.11
C ALA A 136 15.23 -28.05 33.82
N ALA A 137 15.45 -29.15 33.08
CA ALA A 137 16.16 -29.14 31.81
C ALA A 137 15.44 -28.31 30.72
N MET A 138 14.10 -28.30 30.74
CA MET A 138 13.28 -27.57 29.77
C MET A 138 13.05 -26.10 30.12
N THR A 139 13.34 -25.68 31.35
CA THR A 139 13.11 -24.29 31.81
C THR A 139 13.92 -23.26 31.02
N VAL A 140 15.22 -23.50 30.80
CA VAL A 140 16.08 -22.56 30.05
C VAL A 140 15.71 -22.52 28.56
N PRO A 141 15.53 -23.65 27.85
CA PRO A 141 15.03 -23.65 26.48
C PRO A 141 13.67 -22.97 26.32
N ALA A 142 12.73 -23.20 27.25
CA ALA A 142 11.41 -22.58 27.21
C ALA A 142 11.52 -21.04 27.30
N LYS A 143 12.31 -20.51 28.25
CA LYS A 143 12.54 -19.07 28.38
C LYS A 143 13.29 -18.46 27.20
N ALA A 144 14.27 -19.17 26.65
CA ALA A 144 14.99 -18.72 25.45
C ALA A 144 14.05 -18.61 24.24
N LEU A 145 13.14 -19.57 24.07
CA LEU A 145 12.14 -19.54 23.01
C LEU A 145 11.11 -18.42 23.22
N GLU A 146 10.70 -18.16 24.45
CA GLU A 146 9.86 -16.99 24.78
C GLU A 146 10.54 -15.68 24.42
N SER A 147 11.82 -15.53 24.79
CA SER A 147 12.59 -14.33 24.44
C SER A 147 12.73 -14.14 22.93
N TYR A 148 12.87 -15.25 22.18
CA TYR A 148 12.87 -15.21 20.71
C TYR A 148 11.50 -14.82 20.13
N LEU A 149 10.40 -15.36 20.67
CA LEU A 149 9.05 -15.00 20.24
C LEU A 149 8.73 -13.53 20.52
N ASP A 150 9.13 -13.02 21.68
CA ASP A 150 8.97 -11.62 22.04
C ASP A 150 9.78 -10.71 21.10
N LEU A 151 11.04 -11.07 20.81
CA LEU A 151 11.87 -10.34 19.86
C LEU A 151 11.27 -10.36 18.45
N ARG A 152 10.82 -11.53 17.98
CA ARG A 152 10.18 -11.69 16.68
C ARG A 152 8.92 -10.83 16.57
N ARG A 153 8.07 -10.86 17.60
CA ARG A 153 6.87 -10.05 17.67
C ARG A 153 7.18 -8.56 17.61
N LEU A 154 8.18 -8.08 18.36
CA LEU A 154 8.60 -6.68 18.32
C LEU A 154 9.09 -6.26 16.93
N VAL A 155 9.86 -7.12 16.26
CA VAL A 155 10.32 -6.87 14.89
C VAL A 155 9.14 -6.87 13.92
N GLU A 156 8.23 -7.83 14.02
CA GLU A 156 7.03 -7.91 13.16
C GLU A 156 6.11 -6.69 13.38
N GLU A 157 5.82 -6.30 14.63
CA GLU A 157 5.04 -5.10 14.96
C GLU A 157 5.68 -3.84 14.37
N HIS A 158 7.01 -3.71 14.43
CA HIS A 158 7.71 -2.59 13.83
C HIS A 158 7.65 -2.61 12.30
N VAL A 159 7.70 -3.78 11.67
CA VAL A 159 7.53 -3.90 10.21
C VAL A 159 6.09 -3.57 9.81
N LEU A 160 5.10 -3.99 10.59
CA LEU A 160 3.68 -3.69 10.34
C LEU A 160 3.41 -2.19 10.36
N GLU A 161 4.08 -1.43 11.22
CA GLU A 161 3.99 0.04 11.27
C GLU A 161 4.34 0.71 9.92
N PHE A 162 5.22 0.10 9.13
CA PHE A 162 5.61 0.63 7.80
C PHE A 162 4.87 -0.03 6.63
N THR A 163 4.26 -1.20 6.84
CA THR A 163 3.69 -2.01 5.76
C THR A 163 2.16 -1.98 5.73
N GLU A 164 1.51 -1.91 6.88
CA GLU A 164 0.05 -1.83 6.96
C GLU A 164 -0.44 -0.37 6.93
N PRO A 165 -1.69 -0.15 6.49
CA PRO A 165 -2.29 1.18 6.54
C PRO A 165 -2.37 1.69 7.98
N THR A 166 -2.35 3.02 8.14
CA THR A 166 -2.36 3.70 9.45
C THR A 166 -3.51 3.27 10.40
N SER A 167 -4.63 2.80 9.85
CA SER A 167 -5.81 2.37 10.63
C SER A 167 -6.53 1.23 9.90
N ASP A 168 -7.17 0.36 10.69
CA ASP A 168 -8.07 -0.68 10.16
C ASP A 168 -9.32 -0.09 9.49
N LYS A 169 -9.78 1.06 9.98
CA LYS A 169 -10.84 1.86 9.38
C LYS A 169 -10.26 3.19 8.95
N LEU A 170 -10.07 3.36 7.65
CA LEU A 170 -9.51 4.57 7.05
C LEU A 170 -10.48 5.75 7.08
N LEU A 171 -11.79 5.47 7.05
CA LEU A 171 -12.84 6.49 7.03
C LEU A 171 -13.77 6.34 8.23
N PRO A 172 -14.37 7.44 8.70
CA PRO A 172 -15.38 7.40 9.75
C PRO A 172 -16.64 6.66 9.28
N ASP A 173 -17.46 6.25 10.24
CA ASP A 173 -18.76 5.63 9.97
C ASP A 173 -19.70 6.63 9.29
N LEU A 174 -20.44 6.17 8.27
CA LEU A 174 -21.43 6.99 7.56
C LEU A 174 -22.67 7.22 8.42
N HIS A 175 -23.27 8.41 8.29
CA HIS A 175 -24.58 8.67 8.87
C HIS A 175 -25.62 7.70 8.28
N PRO A 176 -26.60 7.19 9.05
CA PRO A 176 -27.60 6.23 8.56
C PRO A 176 -28.33 6.68 7.28
N ALA A 177 -28.55 7.99 7.12
CA ALA A 177 -29.16 8.55 5.92
C ALA A 177 -28.30 8.45 4.65
N GLU A 178 -26.96 8.32 4.78
CA GLU A 178 -26.02 8.33 3.64
C GLU A 178 -25.51 6.93 3.27
N GLN A 179 -25.91 5.88 4.00
CA GLN A 179 -25.44 4.50 3.74
C GLN A 179 -25.81 3.93 2.36
N HIS A 180 -26.75 4.59 1.67
CA HIS A 180 -27.16 4.20 0.33
C HIS A 180 -26.33 4.87 -0.78
N VAL A 181 -25.50 5.87 -0.44
CA VAL A 181 -24.68 6.61 -1.40
C VAL A 181 -23.49 5.76 -1.84
N PHE A 182 -23.16 5.82 -3.13
CA PHE A 182 -21.98 5.15 -3.66
C PHE A 182 -20.71 5.95 -3.34
N THR A 183 -19.61 5.24 -3.10
CA THR A 183 -18.30 5.85 -2.85
C THR A 183 -17.46 5.78 -4.13
N LEU A 184 -17.05 6.95 -4.63
CA LEU A 184 -16.18 7.09 -5.78
C LEU A 184 -14.76 7.41 -5.31
N VAL A 185 -13.88 6.43 -5.41
CA VAL A 185 -12.47 6.55 -5.06
C VAL A 185 -11.68 6.92 -6.31
N LEU A 186 -10.94 8.02 -6.25
CA LEU A 186 -10.18 8.57 -7.37
C LEU A 186 -8.69 8.59 -7.02
N ASP A 187 -7.85 8.12 -7.93
CA ASP A 187 -6.41 8.36 -7.84
C ASP A 187 -6.07 9.78 -8.33
N LEU A 188 -4.92 10.32 -7.91
CA LEU A 188 -4.49 11.66 -8.34
C LEU A 188 -3.67 11.60 -9.62
N ASN A 189 -2.50 10.95 -9.54
CA ASN A 189 -1.49 11.01 -10.60
C ASN A 189 -1.95 10.22 -11.82
N GLU A 190 -1.75 10.80 -13.00
CA GLU A 190 -2.19 10.27 -14.31
C GLU A 190 -3.71 10.05 -14.42
N THR A 191 -4.50 10.48 -13.42
CA THR A 191 -5.96 10.28 -13.35
C THR A 191 -6.70 11.62 -13.35
N LEU A 192 -6.52 12.43 -12.30
CA LEU A 192 -7.10 13.79 -12.20
C LEU A 192 -6.12 14.88 -12.63
N LEU A 193 -4.83 14.58 -12.52
CA LEU A 193 -3.73 15.50 -12.83
C LEU A 193 -2.51 14.72 -13.28
N TYR A 194 -1.54 15.42 -13.84
CA TYR A 194 -0.23 14.87 -14.18
C TYR A 194 0.85 15.75 -13.59
N THR A 195 1.85 15.14 -12.95
CA THR A 195 3.00 15.87 -12.41
C THR A 195 4.27 15.39 -13.09
N ASP A 196 5.07 16.34 -13.57
CA ASP A 196 6.39 16.06 -14.10
C ASP A 196 7.47 16.92 -13.45
N TRP A 197 8.70 16.43 -13.53
CA TRP A 197 9.88 17.18 -13.16
C TRP A 197 10.72 17.44 -14.39
N LYS A 198 11.08 18.71 -14.62
CA LYS A 198 12.12 19.05 -15.60
C LYS A 198 13.20 19.88 -14.92
N ARG A 199 14.46 19.68 -15.33
CA ARG A 199 15.64 20.35 -14.75
C ARG A 199 15.50 21.88 -14.68
N GLU A 200 14.93 22.49 -15.72
CA GLU A 200 14.79 23.94 -15.85
C GLU A 200 13.67 24.52 -14.97
N ARG A 201 12.60 23.75 -14.73
CA ARG A 201 11.35 24.27 -14.14
C ARG A 201 10.98 23.64 -12.81
N GLY A 202 11.70 22.61 -12.39
CA GLY A 202 11.38 21.79 -11.24
C GLY A 202 10.12 20.95 -11.44
N TRP A 203 9.48 20.62 -10.33
CA TRP A 203 8.19 19.92 -10.28
C TRP A 203 7.07 20.86 -10.74
N ARG A 204 6.24 20.40 -11.67
CA ARG A 204 5.01 21.07 -12.07
C ARG A 204 3.86 20.08 -12.14
N THR A 205 2.70 20.56 -11.72
CA THR A 205 1.44 19.81 -11.72
C THR A 205 0.47 20.44 -12.70
N PHE A 206 -0.13 19.60 -13.53
CA PHE A 206 -1.04 19.98 -14.60
C PHE A 206 -2.39 19.33 -14.36
N LYS A 207 -3.45 20.14 -14.34
CA LYS A 207 -4.82 19.64 -14.22
C LYS A 207 -5.21 18.91 -15.50
N ARG A 208 -5.89 17.77 -15.37
CA ARG A 208 -6.51 17.10 -16.51
C ARG A 208 -7.71 17.92 -17.00
N PRO A 209 -7.89 18.11 -18.32
CA PRO A 209 -9.06 18.79 -18.84
C PRO A 209 -10.37 18.16 -18.34
N GLY A 210 -11.35 19.01 -17.98
CA GLY A 210 -12.66 18.56 -17.49
C GLY A 210 -12.72 18.09 -16.03
N VAL A 211 -11.61 18.11 -15.29
CA VAL A 211 -11.59 17.66 -13.88
C VAL A 211 -12.56 18.45 -12.98
N ASP A 212 -12.68 19.76 -13.19
CA ASP A 212 -13.57 20.61 -12.40
C ASP A 212 -15.05 20.22 -12.60
N SER A 213 -15.45 20.09 -13.87
CA SER A 213 -16.80 19.65 -14.24
C SER A 213 -17.10 18.22 -13.80
N PHE A 214 -16.09 17.34 -13.87
CA PHE A 214 -16.20 15.96 -13.39
C PHE A 214 -16.49 15.90 -11.89
N LEU A 215 -15.72 16.62 -11.07
CA LEU A 215 -15.91 16.68 -9.62
C LEU A 215 -17.25 17.33 -9.27
N GLU A 216 -17.57 18.49 -9.86
CA GLU A 216 -18.81 19.23 -9.61
C GLU A 216 -20.06 18.39 -9.92
N HIS A 217 -20.05 17.67 -11.04
CA HIS A 217 -21.20 16.87 -11.46
C HIS A 217 -21.37 15.63 -10.60
N LEU A 218 -20.29 14.89 -10.34
CA LEU A 218 -20.36 13.62 -9.62
C LEU A 218 -20.52 13.78 -8.11
N ALA A 219 -20.11 14.92 -7.53
CA ALA A 219 -20.30 15.20 -6.10
C ALA A 219 -21.77 15.20 -5.67
N LYS A 220 -22.70 15.36 -6.63
CA LYS A 220 -24.15 15.30 -6.38
C LYS A 220 -24.65 13.87 -6.16
N PHE A 221 -23.91 12.88 -6.63
CA PHE A 221 -24.32 11.47 -6.67
C PHE A 221 -23.44 10.56 -5.81
N TYR A 222 -22.17 10.94 -5.60
CA TYR A 222 -21.15 10.11 -4.98
C TYR A 222 -20.51 10.80 -3.78
N GLU A 223 -20.12 9.99 -2.80
CA GLU A 223 -19.07 10.37 -1.86
C GLU A 223 -17.72 10.26 -2.58
N ILE A 224 -17.12 11.41 -2.93
CA ILE A 224 -15.84 11.44 -3.62
C ILE A 224 -14.69 11.39 -2.62
N ILE A 225 -13.77 10.45 -2.84
CA ILE A 225 -12.58 10.23 -2.02
C ILE A 225 -11.36 10.19 -2.92
N VAL A 226 -10.35 10.98 -2.58
CA VAL A 226 -9.04 10.88 -3.24
C VAL A 226 -8.19 9.87 -2.49
N TYR A 227 -7.63 8.88 -3.19
CA TYR A 227 -6.75 7.85 -2.59
C TYR A 227 -5.48 7.67 -3.43
N SER A 228 -4.40 8.30 -2.98
CA SER A 228 -3.13 8.36 -3.69
C SER A 228 -2.00 7.67 -2.90
N ASP A 229 -1.03 7.11 -3.62
CA ASP A 229 0.24 6.61 -3.07
C ASP A 229 1.28 7.72 -2.81
N GLN A 230 0.94 8.98 -3.11
CA GLN A 230 1.82 10.11 -2.85
C GLN A 230 1.78 10.50 -1.37
N MET A 231 2.86 11.15 -0.92
CA MET A 231 2.97 11.61 0.46
C MET A 231 1.93 12.69 0.79
N ASN A 232 1.46 12.75 2.03
CA ASN A 232 0.45 13.72 2.43
C ASN A 232 0.85 15.18 2.14
N MET A 233 2.14 15.48 2.29
CA MET A 233 2.71 16.80 1.98
C MET A 233 2.57 17.22 0.51
N TYR A 234 2.28 16.28 -0.39
CA TYR A 234 1.95 16.55 -1.77
C TYR A 234 0.42 16.52 -1.99
N VAL A 235 -0.27 15.48 -1.48
CA VAL A 235 -1.69 15.26 -1.70
C VAL A 235 -2.55 16.44 -1.20
N ASP A 236 -2.37 16.85 0.05
CA ASP A 236 -3.20 17.92 0.65
C ASP A 236 -3.12 19.25 -0.11
N PRO A 237 -1.94 19.87 -0.32
CA PRO A 237 -1.86 21.17 -0.99
C PRO A 237 -2.25 21.11 -2.47
N VAL A 238 -2.21 19.94 -3.10
CA VAL A 238 -2.67 19.74 -4.47
C VAL A 238 -4.19 19.65 -4.52
N CYS A 239 -4.80 18.85 -3.64
CA CYS A 239 -6.26 18.73 -3.54
C CYS A 239 -6.92 20.08 -3.17
N GLU A 240 -6.33 20.87 -2.26
CA GLU A 240 -6.84 22.20 -1.92
C GLU A 240 -6.90 23.15 -3.10
N ARG A 241 -5.94 23.07 -4.03
CA ARG A 241 -5.92 23.90 -5.24
C ARG A 241 -6.78 23.32 -6.36
N LEU A 242 -6.90 22.00 -6.41
CA LEU A 242 -7.70 21.29 -7.42
C LEU A 242 -9.19 21.51 -7.19
N ASP A 243 -9.63 21.47 -5.92
CA ASP A 243 -11.03 21.47 -5.51
C ASP A 243 -11.32 22.61 -4.51
N PRO A 244 -11.45 23.86 -5.00
CA PRO A 244 -11.75 25.01 -4.15
C PRO A 244 -13.18 24.98 -3.56
N ASN A 245 -14.08 24.17 -4.14
CA ASN A 245 -15.47 24.06 -3.72
C ASN A 245 -15.72 22.90 -2.74
N HIS A 246 -14.66 22.15 -2.38
CA HIS A 246 -14.72 21.05 -1.41
C HIS A 246 -15.69 19.92 -1.78
N TYR A 247 -15.71 19.53 -3.06
CA TYR A 247 -16.40 18.35 -3.56
C TYR A 247 -15.81 17.02 -3.04
N ILE A 248 -14.50 16.98 -2.78
CA ILE A 248 -13.78 15.82 -2.25
C ILE A 248 -14.00 15.77 -0.73
N ARG A 249 -14.68 14.72 -0.24
CA ARG A 249 -14.97 14.56 1.20
C ARG A 249 -13.76 14.13 2.01
N PHE A 250 -13.00 13.17 1.49
CA PHE A 250 -11.84 12.59 2.19
C PHE A 250 -10.63 12.47 1.27
N ARG A 251 -9.45 12.59 1.87
CA ARG A 251 -8.15 12.50 1.19
C ARG A 251 -7.30 11.47 1.92
N LEU A 252 -6.90 10.44 1.19
CA LEU A 252 -6.05 9.36 1.65
C LEU A 252 -4.73 9.44 0.89
N SER A 253 -3.64 9.47 1.63
CA SER A 253 -2.27 9.53 1.11
C SER A 253 -1.54 8.21 1.34
N ARG A 254 -0.24 8.16 1.02
CA ARG A 254 0.61 6.97 1.13
C ARG A 254 0.51 6.23 2.46
N ALA A 255 0.33 6.93 3.58
CA ALA A 255 0.22 6.33 4.90
C ALA A 255 -1.01 5.41 5.05
N ALA A 256 -2.05 5.63 4.22
CA ALA A 256 -3.23 4.79 4.17
C ALA A 256 -3.09 3.60 3.20
N THR A 257 -1.97 3.44 2.49
CA THR A 257 -1.76 2.33 1.54
C THR A 257 -1.07 1.14 2.21
N LYS A 258 -1.31 -0.06 1.70
CA LYS A 258 -0.58 -1.27 2.11
C LYS A 258 0.68 -1.39 1.27
N TYR A 259 1.84 -1.57 1.89
CA TYR A 259 3.10 -1.82 1.20
C TYR A 259 3.41 -3.31 1.16
N GLN A 260 3.44 -3.89 -0.05
CA GLN A 260 3.72 -5.30 -0.27
C GLN A 260 4.54 -5.48 -1.54
N ASP A 261 5.54 -6.37 -1.51
CA ASP A 261 6.37 -6.73 -2.67
C ASP A 261 7.00 -5.53 -3.40
N GLY A 262 7.42 -4.51 -2.64
CA GLY A 262 8.04 -3.31 -3.20
C GLY A 262 7.07 -2.26 -3.71
N LYS A 263 5.75 -2.48 -3.62
CA LYS A 263 4.71 -1.62 -4.19
C LYS A 263 3.65 -1.21 -3.17
N HIS A 264 3.06 -0.04 -3.38
CA HIS A 264 1.92 0.44 -2.61
C HIS A 264 0.60 0.06 -3.28
N TYR A 265 -0.24 -0.64 -2.53
CA TYR A 265 -1.58 -1.03 -2.90
C TYR A 265 -2.63 -0.28 -2.09
N ARG A 266 -3.72 0.08 -2.76
CA ARG A 266 -4.91 0.66 -2.13
C ARG A 266 -5.81 -0.50 -1.71
N ASP A 267 -6.02 -0.63 -0.41
CA ASP A 267 -6.91 -1.63 0.16
C ASP A 267 -8.30 -1.02 0.37
N LEU A 268 -9.22 -1.27 -0.56
CA LEU A 268 -10.58 -0.73 -0.51
C LEU A 268 -11.40 -1.34 0.63
N SER A 269 -11.02 -2.51 1.14
CA SER A 269 -11.71 -3.15 2.28
C SER A 269 -11.57 -2.34 3.57
N LYS A 270 -10.51 -1.54 3.69
CA LYS A 270 -10.20 -0.70 4.85
C LYS A 270 -10.93 0.64 4.82
N LEU A 271 -11.66 0.96 3.75
CA LEU A 271 -12.42 2.21 3.64
C LEU A 271 -13.65 2.26 4.55
N ASN A 272 -14.03 1.17 5.23
CA ASN A 272 -15.25 1.16 6.06
C ASN A 272 -16.49 1.58 5.26
N ARG A 273 -16.61 1.04 4.05
CA ARG A 273 -17.73 1.23 3.10
C ARG A 273 -18.16 -0.14 2.57
N ASP A 274 -19.38 -0.22 2.07
CA ASP A 274 -19.87 -1.45 1.44
C ASP A 274 -19.13 -1.71 0.12
N PRO A 275 -18.38 -2.81 -0.04
CA PRO A 275 -17.64 -3.11 -1.27
C PRO A 275 -18.55 -3.22 -2.50
N ALA A 276 -19.84 -3.52 -2.34
CA ALA A 276 -20.81 -3.54 -3.43
C ALA A 276 -21.10 -2.14 -4.02
N LYS A 277 -20.64 -1.07 -3.35
CA LYS A 277 -20.92 0.34 -3.69
C LYS A 277 -19.66 1.20 -3.86
N ILE A 278 -18.48 0.58 -3.92
CA ILE A 278 -17.21 1.27 -4.14
C ILE A 278 -16.83 1.18 -5.61
N LEU A 279 -16.46 2.31 -6.22
CA LEU A 279 -15.80 2.34 -7.53
C LEU A 279 -14.43 3.00 -7.38
N TYR A 280 -13.38 2.35 -7.88
CA TYR A 280 -12.02 2.92 -7.88
C TYR A 280 -11.59 3.27 -9.30
N VAL A 281 -11.52 4.57 -9.60
CA VAL A 281 -11.07 5.10 -10.90
C VAL A 281 -9.59 5.46 -10.82
N SER A 282 -8.78 4.79 -11.64
CA SER A 282 -7.35 5.09 -11.76
C SER A 282 -6.83 4.67 -13.13
N ALA A 283 -5.80 5.38 -13.60
CA ALA A 283 -4.98 4.99 -14.73
C ALA A 283 -4.37 3.59 -14.58
N HIS A 284 -4.02 3.23 -13.34
CA HIS A 284 -3.36 1.97 -12.98
C HIS A 284 -4.24 1.16 -12.02
N ALA A 285 -5.56 1.15 -12.23
CA ALA A 285 -6.52 0.62 -11.26
C ALA A 285 -6.26 -0.85 -10.90
N PHE A 286 -6.03 -1.72 -11.89
CA PHE A 286 -5.75 -3.15 -11.66
C PHE A 286 -4.39 -3.42 -11.02
N ASP A 287 -3.42 -2.53 -11.25
CA ASP A 287 -2.06 -2.69 -10.78
C ASP A 287 -1.88 -2.14 -9.36
N SER A 288 -2.75 -1.20 -8.95
CA SER A 288 -2.61 -0.43 -7.70
C SER A 288 -3.65 -0.77 -6.63
N SER A 289 -4.64 -1.62 -6.92
CA SER A 289 -5.69 -2.03 -5.98
C SER A 289 -5.59 -3.51 -5.61
N LEU A 290 -5.99 -3.85 -4.38
CA LEU A 290 -6.16 -5.25 -3.94
C LEU A 290 -7.52 -5.85 -4.35
N GLN A 291 -8.50 -5.02 -4.75
CA GLN A 291 -9.85 -5.44 -5.12
C GLN A 291 -10.13 -5.09 -6.59
N PRO A 292 -9.58 -5.87 -7.55
CA PRO A 292 -9.70 -5.58 -8.98
C PRO A 292 -11.15 -5.55 -9.50
N GLU A 293 -12.09 -6.17 -8.80
CA GLU A 293 -13.52 -6.20 -9.12
C GLU A 293 -14.22 -4.84 -8.94
N ASN A 294 -13.63 -3.92 -8.18
CA ASN A 294 -14.12 -2.56 -7.98
C ASN A 294 -13.42 -1.53 -8.89
N CYS A 295 -12.48 -1.97 -9.73
CA CYS A 295 -11.64 -1.09 -10.54
C CYS A 295 -12.34 -0.62 -11.82
N VAL A 296 -12.22 0.68 -12.08
CA VAL A 296 -12.66 1.37 -13.30
C VAL A 296 -11.40 1.95 -13.96
N PRO A 297 -10.79 1.25 -14.93
CA PRO A 297 -9.61 1.75 -15.61
C PRO A 297 -9.96 2.98 -16.45
N ILE A 298 -9.09 3.99 -16.42
CA ILE A 298 -9.17 5.16 -17.31
C ILE A 298 -7.85 5.34 -18.05
N LYS A 299 -7.88 5.98 -19.23
CA LYS A 299 -6.66 6.33 -19.96
C LYS A 299 -5.72 7.15 -19.06
N PRO A 300 -4.43 6.77 -18.92
CA PRO A 300 -3.43 7.58 -18.24
C PRO A 300 -3.27 8.95 -18.91
N TYR A 301 -3.34 10.02 -18.12
CA TYR A 301 -3.17 11.38 -18.60
C TYR A 301 -1.70 11.76 -18.71
N LYS A 302 -1.28 12.22 -19.90
CA LYS A 302 0.11 12.57 -20.25
C LYS A 302 0.18 13.94 -20.95
N LEU A 303 -0.54 14.93 -20.42
CA LEU A 303 -0.56 16.32 -20.91
C LEU A 303 -1.20 16.54 -22.28
N GLU A 304 -2.05 15.62 -22.74
CA GLU A 304 -2.80 15.81 -23.97
C GLU A 304 -3.90 16.87 -23.78
N THR A 305 -3.95 17.87 -24.66
CA THR A 305 -4.91 18.99 -24.53
C THR A 305 -6.32 18.63 -24.98
N ASP A 306 -6.45 17.60 -25.82
CA ASP A 306 -7.68 17.05 -26.37
C ASP A 306 -8.21 15.86 -25.55
N ASP A 307 -7.67 15.61 -24.35
CA ASP A 307 -8.13 14.53 -23.49
C ASP A 307 -9.54 14.81 -22.95
N THR A 308 -10.49 13.95 -23.31
CA THR A 308 -11.89 13.99 -22.85
C THR A 308 -12.24 12.84 -21.90
N ALA A 309 -11.28 12.01 -21.50
CA ALA A 309 -11.60 10.72 -20.88
C ALA A 309 -12.38 10.82 -19.56
N LEU A 310 -12.15 11.87 -18.76
CA LEU A 310 -12.95 12.13 -17.56
C LEU A 310 -14.40 12.45 -17.92
N LEU A 311 -14.61 13.30 -18.92
CA LEU A 311 -15.95 13.70 -19.38
C LEU A 311 -16.69 12.53 -20.01
N ASP A 312 -16.00 11.69 -20.78
CA ASP A 312 -16.56 10.50 -21.41
C ASP A 312 -16.99 9.43 -20.39
N LEU A 313 -16.41 9.45 -19.19
CA LEU A 313 -16.75 8.53 -18.10
C LEU A 313 -18.00 8.98 -17.31
N ILE A 314 -18.33 10.28 -17.32
CA ILE A 314 -19.47 10.84 -16.57
C ILE A 314 -20.79 10.11 -16.87
N PRO A 315 -21.20 9.88 -18.14
CA PRO A 315 -22.49 9.25 -18.44
C PRO A 315 -22.64 7.86 -17.82
N PHE A 316 -21.55 7.07 -17.77
CA PHE A 316 -21.54 5.76 -17.16
C PHE A 316 -21.73 5.85 -15.64
N LEU A 317 -20.94 6.69 -14.97
CA LEU A 317 -21.02 6.88 -13.51
C LEU A 317 -22.39 7.43 -13.12
N GLU A 318 -22.91 8.42 -13.84
CA GLU A 318 -24.24 8.94 -13.59
C GLU A 318 -25.34 7.87 -13.79
N TYR A 319 -25.22 7.03 -14.83
CA TYR A 319 -26.13 5.91 -15.03
C TYR A 319 -26.09 4.92 -13.87
N VAL A 320 -24.89 4.58 -13.36
CA VAL A 320 -24.73 3.71 -12.20
C VAL A 320 -25.42 4.30 -10.97
N ALA A 321 -25.16 5.57 -10.66
CA ALA A 321 -25.75 6.22 -9.50
C ALA A 321 -27.29 6.29 -9.58
N ARG A 322 -27.85 6.58 -10.76
CA ARG A 322 -29.30 6.70 -10.95
C ARG A 322 -30.04 5.36 -10.91
N ASN A 323 -29.44 4.30 -11.47
CA ASN A 323 -30.08 2.98 -11.45
C ASN A 323 -29.80 2.21 -10.15
N SER A 324 -28.75 2.60 -9.41
CA SER A 324 -28.38 2.05 -8.11
C SER A 324 -28.41 0.51 -8.08
N PRO A 325 -27.55 -0.18 -8.88
CA PRO A 325 -27.49 -1.63 -8.86
C PRO A 325 -27.16 -2.15 -7.45
N ALA A 326 -27.70 -3.32 -7.09
CA ALA A 326 -27.45 -3.92 -5.77
C ALA A 326 -25.96 -4.23 -5.54
N ASP A 327 -25.24 -4.63 -6.60
CA ASP A 327 -23.80 -4.85 -6.58
C ASP A 327 -23.15 -4.31 -7.85
N ILE A 328 -22.28 -3.31 -7.69
CA ILE A 328 -21.58 -2.68 -8.80
C ILE A 328 -20.60 -3.61 -9.50
N ARG A 329 -20.06 -4.60 -8.79
CA ARG A 329 -19.02 -5.50 -9.31
C ARG A 329 -19.55 -6.35 -10.47
N GLN A 330 -20.82 -6.73 -10.42
CA GLN A 330 -21.48 -7.45 -11.52
C GLN A 330 -21.61 -6.59 -12.78
N VAL A 331 -21.91 -5.29 -12.60
CA VAL A 331 -21.97 -4.34 -13.71
C VAL A 331 -20.59 -4.18 -14.34
N LEU A 332 -19.55 -3.95 -13.52
CA LEU A 332 -18.17 -3.81 -13.98
C LEU A 332 -17.65 -5.08 -14.68
N GLN A 333 -17.99 -6.25 -14.16
CA GLN A 333 -17.63 -7.53 -14.78
C GLN A 333 -18.17 -7.64 -16.22
N SER A 334 -19.35 -7.09 -16.51
CA SER A 334 -19.95 -7.11 -17.86
C SER A 334 -19.17 -6.31 -18.91
N TYR A 335 -18.21 -5.45 -18.50
CA TYR A 335 -17.35 -4.67 -19.39
C TYR A 335 -16.02 -5.37 -19.70
N GLU A 336 -15.71 -6.52 -19.08
CA GLU A 336 -14.56 -7.37 -19.40
C GLU A 336 -13.20 -6.62 -19.44
N ARG A 337 -13.02 -5.60 -18.60
CA ARG A 337 -11.82 -4.74 -18.58
C ARG A 337 -11.56 -3.94 -19.88
N LYS A 338 -12.59 -3.77 -20.72
CA LYS A 338 -12.56 -2.86 -21.88
C LYS A 338 -12.67 -1.40 -21.42
N ASP A 339 -12.49 -0.48 -22.36
CA ASP A 339 -12.74 0.95 -22.16
C ASP A 339 -14.23 1.18 -21.85
N ILE A 340 -14.55 1.37 -20.57
CA ILE A 340 -15.92 1.43 -20.06
C ILE A 340 -16.68 2.61 -20.68
N ALA A 341 -16.01 3.75 -20.86
CA ALA A 341 -16.64 4.94 -21.41
C ALA A 341 -17.13 4.70 -22.85
N LYS A 342 -16.26 4.14 -23.69
CA LYS A 342 -16.61 3.83 -25.09
C LYS A 342 -17.67 2.76 -25.20
N GLU A 343 -17.49 1.64 -24.49
CA GLU A 343 -18.42 0.52 -24.50
C GLU A 343 -19.81 0.95 -23.98
N PHE A 344 -19.88 1.77 -22.93
CA PHE A 344 -21.15 2.30 -22.43
C PHE A 344 -21.85 3.18 -23.45
N LEU A 345 -21.11 4.03 -24.17
CA LEU A 345 -21.67 4.89 -25.19
C LEU A 345 -22.22 4.08 -26.37
N GLU A 346 -21.49 3.04 -26.81
CA GLU A 346 -21.93 2.13 -27.86
C GLU A 346 -23.18 1.35 -27.44
N ARG A 347 -23.18 0.75 -26.25
CA ARG A 347 -24.35 0.06 -25.68
C ARG A 347 -25.57 0.97 -25.57
N SER A 348 -25.37 2.22 -25.16
CA SER A 348 -26.45 3.21 -25.04
C SER A 348 -27.05 3.57 -26.40
N LYS A 349 -26.22 3.74 -27.43
CA LYS A 349 -26.67 4.00 -28.81
C LYS A 349 -27.44 2.82 -29.38
N ASP A 350 -26.95 1.59 -29.16
CA ASP A 350 -27.61 0.38 -29.64
C ASP A 350 -28.93 0.13 -28.93
N TYR A 351 -28.99 0.38 -27.62
CA TYR A 351 -30.25 0.35 -26.87
C TYR A 351 -31.27 1.35 -27.43
N GLN A 352 -30.84 2.59 -27.70
CA GLN A 352 -31.70 3.61 -28.31
C GLN A 352 -32.19 3.20 -29.70
N ARG A 353 -31.33 2.60 -30.53
CA ARG A 353 -31.69 2.10 -31.86
C ARG A 353 -32.75 1.01 -31.80
N ARG A 354 -32.55 -0.02 -30.95
CA ARG A 354 -33.52 -1.11 -30.76
C ARG A 354 -34.86 -0.59 -30.24
N MET A 355 -34.84 0.38 -29.31
CA MET A 355 -36.05 1.02 -28.82
C MET A 355 -36.79 1.83 -29.90
N GLN A 356 -36.06 2.48 -30.81
CA GLN A 356 -36.66 3.18 -31.95
C GLN A 356 -37.26 2.19 -32.96
N GLU A 357 -36.57 1.10 -33.28
CA GLU A 357 -37.07 0.04 -34.16
C GLU A 357 -38.35 -0.60 -33.60
N GLN A 358 -38.37 -0.94 -32.30
CA GLN A 358 -39.58 -1.45 -31.64
C GLN A 358 -40.73 -0.43 -31.65
N ARG A 359 -40.44 0.86 -31.46
CA ARG A 359 -41.46 1.92 -31.56
C ARG A 359 -42.00 2.07 -32.98
N GLN A 360 -41.14 1.95 -34.00
CA GLN A 360 -41.55 2.01 -35.40
C GLN A 360 -42.36 0.77 -35.80
N GLN A 361 -41.92 -0.43 -35.40
CA GLN A 361 -42.68 -1.67 -35.57
C GLN A 361 -44.03 -1.59 -34.85
N GLY A 362 -44.07 -1.10 -33.60
CA GLY A 362 -45.32 -0.91 -32.86
C GLY A 362 -46.25 0.11 -33.54
N ARG A 363 -45.72 1.19 -34.12
CA ARG A 363 -46.49 2.13 -34.95
C ARG A 363 -47.01 1.48 -36.23
N PHE A 364 -46.19 0.67 -36.90
CA PHE A 364 -46.56 -0.06 -38.10
C PHE A 364 -47.66 -1.07 -37.82
N TRP A 365 -47.54 -1.87 -36.74
CA TRP A 365 -48.57 -2.79 -36.27
C TRP A 365 -49.86 -2.07 -35.89
N ARG A 366 -49.81 -0.94 -35.17
CA ARG A 366 -51.01 -0.13 -34.87
C ARG A 366 -51.68 0.40 -36.13
N ARG A 367 -50.90 0.81 -37.14
CA ARG A 367 -51.42 1.30 -38.43
C ARG A 367 -51.99 0.15 -39.27
N PHE A 368 -51.36 -1.03 -39.25
CA PHE A 368 -51.84 -2.23 -39.91
C PHE A 368 -53.13 -2.75 -39.28
N VAL A 369 -53.23 -2.76 -37.94
CA VAL A 369 -54.46 -3.11 -37.22
C VAL A 369 -55.57 -2.09 -37.51
N MET A 370 -55.29 -0.78 -37.50
CA MET A 370 -56.27 0.24 -37.91
C MET A 370 -56.75 0.07 -39.36
N LEU A 371 -55.84 -0.24 -40.29
CA LEU A 371 -56.20 -0.51 -41.69
C LEU A 371 -57.04 -1.79 -41.83
N SER A 372 -56.71 -2.83 -41.06
CA SER A 372 -57.48 -4.09 -41.03
C SER A 372 -58.89 -3.87 -40.47
N TRP A 373 -59.04 -3.10 -39.39
CA TRP A 373 -60.34 -2.72 -38.83
C TRP A 373 -61.17 -1.86 -39.80
N ASN A 374 -60.57 -0.86 -40.45
CA ASN A 374 -61.26 -0.07 -41.48
C ASN A 374 -61.67 -0.92 -42.70
N LEU A 375 -60.92 -1.97 -43.04
CA LEU A 375 -61.26 -2.89 -44.13
C LEU A 375 -62.41 -3.83 -43.74
N ILE A 376 -62.44 -4.27 -42.47
CA ILE A 376 -63.53 -5.07 -41.90
C ILE A 376 -64.83 -4.23 -41.81
N ASP A 377 -64.75 -2.97 -41.38
CA ASP A 377 -65.90 -2.06 -41.35
C ASP A 377 -66.45 -1.77 -42.75
N HIS A 378 -65.58 -1.60 -43.75
CA HIS A 378 -66.00 -1.45 -45.16
C HIS A 378 -66.64 -2.73 -45.74
N HIS A 379 -66.24 -3.91 -45.27
CA HIS A 379 -66.86 -5.17 -45.68
C HIS A 379 -68.21 -5.40 -44.95
N SER A 380 -68.32 -5.00 -43.68
CA SER A 380 -69.57 -5.06 -42.91
C SER A 380 -70.65 -4.10 -43.44
N MET A 381 -70.26 -2.89 -43.87
CA MET A 381 -71.17 -1.94 -44.53
C MET A 381 -71.61 -2.38 -45.95
N ARG A 382 -70.84 -3.21 -46.65
CA ARG A 382 -71.21 -3.71 -48.00
C ARG A 382 -72.11 -4.93 -47.99
N VAL A 383 -72.18 -5.69 -46.88
CA VAL A 383 -73.09 -6.84 -46.77
C VAL A 383 -74.51 -6.43 -46.36
N SER A 384 -74.71 -5.21 -45.83
CA SER A 384 -76.06 -4.69 -45.52
C SER A 384 -76.76 -4.00 -46.70
N LEU A 385 -76.09 -3.81 -47.85
CA LEU A 385 -76.65 -3.08 -49.01
C LEU A 385 -76.97 -3.96 -50.22
N THR A 386 -76.80 -5.28 -50.14
CA THR A 386 -77.11 -6.24 -51.23
C THR A 386 -78.22 -7.23 -50.89
N LEU A 387 -79.04 -6.95 -49.87
CA LEU A 387 -80.18 -7.78 -49.45
C LEU A 387 -81.54 -7.06 -49.52
N SER A 388 -81.66 -5.98 -50.30
CA SER A 388 -82.92 -5.21 -50.45
C SER A 388 -83.40 -5.05 -51.91
N CYS A 389 -82.97 -5.92 -52.82
CA CYS A 389 -83.55 -6.02 -54.17
C CYS A 389 -83.59 -7.49 -54.59
N TYR A 390 -84.61 -8.22 -54.12
CA TYR A 390 -85.30 -9.28 -54.87
C TYR A 390 -86.61 -9.61 -54.16
#